data_AF-A0A353A3A4-F1
#
_entry.id   AF-A0A353A3A4-F1
#
_cell.length_a   1.000
_cell.length_b   1.000
_cell.length_c   1.000
_cell.angle_alpha   90.00
_cell.angle_beta   90.00
_cell.angle_gamma   90.00
#
_symmetry.space_group_name_H-M   'P 1'
#
loop_
_entity.id
_entity.type
_entity.pdbx_description
1 polymer ?
#
loop_
_entity_poly.entity_id
_entity_poly.type
_entity_poly.pdbx_seq_one_letter_code
_entity_poly.pdbx_strand_id
1 'polypeptide(L)' 'DFYRIKRLTEAYDMGCDEYFYSGRPCFIEWPELVEGILPMEAVRVSINELPDGSRQVTMGD' A
#
# COMPACT_ATOMS: atom_id res chain seq x y z
N ASP A 1 7.20 -1.10 -0.27
CA ASP A 1 6.99 -2.11 0.79
C ASP A 1 7.26 -1.45 2.13
N PHE A 2 6.23 -1.36 2.98
CA PHE A 2 6.28 -0.71 4.28
C PHE A 2 6.45 -1.66 5.47
N TYR A 3 6.69 -2.96 5.27
CA TYR A 3 6.79 -3.94 6.38
C TYR A 3 7.74 -3.54 7.53
N ARG A 4 8.81 -2.76 7.24
CA ARG A 4 9.86 -2.41 8.21
C ARG A 4 9.69 -1.05 8.90
N ILE A 5 8.79 -0.19 8.42
CA ILE A 5 8.62 1.13 9.06
C ILE A 5 7.93 0.97 10.41
N LYS A 6 8.32 1.77 11.40
CA LYS A 6 7.71 1.72 12.75
C LYS A 6 6.79 2.90 13.02
N ARG A 7 6.98 3.99 12.27
CA ARG A 7 6.23 5.23 12.41
C ARG A 7 5.93 5.79 11.02
N LEU A 8 4.76 6.41 10.88
CA LEU A 8 4.35 7.09 9.63
C LEU A 8 5.38 8.13 9.17
N THR A 9 6.09 8.78 10.11
CA THR A 9 7.15 9.76 9.82
C THR A 9 8.29 9.20 8.98
N GLU A 10 8.63 7.91 9.15
CA GLU A 10 9.69 7.28 8.36
C GLU A 10 9.31 7.22 6.87
N ALA A 11 8.03 7.04 6.55
CA ALA A 11 7.56 7.08 5.16
C ALA A 11 7.71 8.49 4.55
N TYR A 12 7.46 9.54 5.33
CA TYR A 12 7.70 10.92 4.88
C TYR A 12 9.20 11.20 4.70
N ASP A 13 10.05 10.78 5.64
CA ASP A 13 11.50 10.96 5.55
C ASP A 13 12.11 10.24 4.32
N MET A 14 11.43 9.21 3.83
CA MET A 14 11.79 8.48 2.60
C MET A 14 11.30 9.17 1.30
N GLY A 15 10.54 10.26 1.38
CA GLY A 15 9.97 10.96 0.22
C GLY A 15 8.81 10.22 -0.43
N CYS A 16 7.95 9.55 0.35
CA CYS A 16 6.82 8.78 -0.19
C CYS A 16 5.83 9.62 -1.01
N ASP A 17 5.64 10.87 -0.62
CA ASP A 17 4.82 11.85 -1.33
C ASP A 17 5.31 12.12 -2.75
N GLU A 18 6.63 12.24 -2.96
CA GLU A 18 7.20 12.44 -4.31
C GLU A 18 6.84 11.29 -5.26
N TYR A 19 6.81 10.05 -4.76
CA TYR A 19 6.41 8.89 -5.57
C TYR A 19 4.92 8.91 -5.88
N PHE A 20 4.07 9.15 -4.88
CA PHE A 20 2.61 9.15 -5.05
C PHE A 20 2.14 10.21 -6.03
N TYR A 21 2.79 11.38 -6.04
CA TYR A 21 2.46 12.48 -6.95
C TYR A 21 3.34 12.55 -8.19
N SER A 22 4.16 11.53 -8.46
CA SER A 22 5.04 11.47 -9.65
C SER A 22 4.31 11.26 -10.98
N GLY A 23 3.00 10.97 -10.94
CA GLY A 23 2.20 10.58 -12.10
C GLY A 23 2.52 9.18 -12.63
N ARG A 24 3.26 8.36 -11.87
CA ARG A 24 3.59 6.97 -12.20
C ARG A 24 2.83 6.01 -11.28
N PRO A 25 2.49 4.80 -11.75
CA PRO A 25 1.89 3.78 -10.89
C PRO A 25 2.82 3.42 -9.73
N CYS A 26 2.27 3.39 -8.51
CA CYS A 26 2.94 2.89 -7.32
C CYS A 26 2.27 1.60 -6.84
N PHE A 27 3.08 0.55 -6.61
CA PHE A 27 2.62 -0.68 -5.98
C PHE A 27 3.12 -0.72 -4.54
N ILE A 28 2.19 -0.80 -3.60
CA ILE A 28 2.47 -0.62 -2.18
C ILE A 28 2.08 -1.89 -1.43
N GLU A 29 3.07 -2.51 -0.79
CA GLU A 29 2.86 -3.59 0.17
C GLU A 29 2.79 -3.03 1.60
N TRP A 30 1.92 -3.64 2.42
CA TRP A 30 1.57 -3.19 3.79
C TRP A 30 1.03 -1.74 3.85
N PRO A 31 0.05 -1.37 3.00
CA PRO A 31 -0.48 -0.01 2.93
C PRO A 31 -1.14 0.48 4.24
N GLU A 32 -1.60 -0.42 5.10
CA GLU A 32 -2.19 -0.11 6.41
C GLU A 32 -1.24 0.63 7.35
N LEU A 33 0.08 0.48 7.17
CA LEU A 33 1.08 1.21 7.96
C LEU A 33 1.20 2.68 7.54
N VAL A 34 0.63 3.04 6.39
CA VAL A 34 0.71 4.38 5.80
C VAL A 34 -0.65 4.95 5.38
N GLU A 35 -1.75 4.43 5.92
CA GLU A 35 -3.12 4.79 5.50
C GLU A 35 -3.39 6.30 5.49
N GLY A 36 -2.83 7.04 6.45
CA GLY A 36 -3.01 8.50 6.55
C GLY A 36 -2.37 9.32 5.43
N ILE A 37 -1.54 8.72 4.57
CA ILE A 37 -0.83 9.41 3.48
C ILE A 37 -1.11 8.84 2.10
N LEU A 38 -1.90 7.77 2.02
CA LEU A 38 -2.26 7.20 0.73
C LEU A 38 -3.17 8.17 -0.04
N PRO A 39 -3.01 8.28 -1.37
CA PRO A 39 -3.96 9.01 -2.21
C PRO A 39 -5.38 8.45 -2.06
N MET A 40 -6.38 9.33 -2.12
CA MET A 40 -7.80 8.93 -2.02
C MET A 40 -8.24 8.02 -3.17
N GLU A 41 -7.60 8.15 -4.33
CA GLU A 41 -7.80 7.34 -5.53
C GLU A 41 -7.00 6.03 -5.55
N ALA A 42 -6.32 5.69 -4.46
CA ALA A 42 -5.56 4.45 -4.38
C ALA A 42 -6.50 3.24 -4.34
N VAL A 43 -6.37 2.36 -5.34
CA VAL A 43 -7.14 1.12 -5.40
C VAL A 43 -6.60 0.12 -4.37
N ARG A 44 -7.45 -0.28 -3.42
CA ARG A 44 -7.09 -1.32 -2.44
C ARG A 44 -7.18 -2.70 -3.08
N VAL A 45 -6.06 -3.43 -3.09
CA VAL A 45 -6.02 -4.84 -3.48
C VAL A 45 -5.77 -5.69 -2.24
N SER A 46 -6.61 -6.71 -2.02
CA SER A 46 -6.47 -7.68 -0.94
C SER A 46 -6.30 -9.07 -1.52
N ILE A 47 -5.36 -9.84 -0.97
CA ILE A 47 -5.06 -11.21 -1.40
C ILE A 47 -5.21 -12.12 -0.18
N ASN A 48 -6.16 -13.06 -0.24
CA ASN A 48 -6.42 -14.02 0.83
C ASN A 48 -6.06 -15.43 0.37
N GLU A 49 -5.35 -16.17 1.21
CA GLU A 49 -5.11 -17.59 1.01
C GLU A 49 -6.35 -18.42 1.35
N LEU A 50 -6.73 -19.30 0.43
CA LEU A 50 -7.84 -20.23 0.60
C LEU A 50 -7.33 -21.59 1.12
N PRO A 51 -8.20 -22.41 1.75
CA PRO A 51 -7.78 -23.70 2.34
C PRO A 51 -7.16 -24.70 1.36
N ASP A 52 -7.44 -24.56 0.06
CA ASP A 52 -6.91 -25.43 -1.00
C ASP A 52 -5.55 -24.94 -1.56
N GLY A 53 -4.98 -23.88 -0.97
CA GLY A 53 -3.73 -23.26 -1.41
C GLY A 53 -3.90 -22.30 -2.59
N SER A 54 -5.11 -22.09 -3.11
CA SER A 54 -5.39 -21.02 -4.07
C SER A 54 -5.42 -19.64 -3.37
N ARG A 55 -5.52 -18.57 -4.17
CA ARG A 55 -5.60 -17.18 -3.67
C ARG A 55 -6.85 -16.51 -4.21
N GLN A 56 -7.60 -15.87 -3.33
CA GLN A 56 -8.66 -14.95 -3.71
C GLN A 56 -8.10 -13.53 -3.75
N VAL A 57 -8.23 -12.86 -4.89
CA VAL A 57 -7.87 -11.46 -5.06
C VAL A 57 -9.15 -10.63 -5.14
N THR A 58 -9.27 -9.63 -4.27
CA THR A 58 -10.37 -8.67 -4.25
C THR A 58 -9.80 -7.28 -4.45
N MET A 59 -10.42 -6.50 -5.34
CA MET A 59 -10.13 -5.09 -5.55
C MET A 59 -11.31 -4.30 -4.99
N GLY A 60 -11.04 -3.39 -4.05
CA GLY A 60 -12.02 -2.43 -3.55
C GLY A 60 -11.92 -1.10 -4.30
N ASP A 61 -12.93 -0.25 -4.08
CA ASP A 61 -12.86 1.17 -4.44
C ASP A 61 -11.79 1.90 -3.61
#